data_AF-A0A2E7PXB9-F1
#
_entry.id   AF-A0A2E7PXB9-F1
#
_cell.length_a   1.000
_cell.length_b   1.000
_cell.length_c   1.000
_cell.angle_alpha   90.00
_cell.angle_beta   90.00
_cell.angle_gamma   90.00
#
_symmetry.space_group_name_H-M   'P 1'
#
loop_
_entity.id
_entity.type
_entity.pdbx_description
1 polymer ?
#
loop_
_entity_poly.entity_id
_entity_poly.type
_entity_poly.pdbx_seq_one_letter_code
_entity_poly.pdbx_strand_id
1 'polypeptide(L)' 'MLSPQKTLDTYYLEARRDLLEVAAMLDRYDEAVMRDGAKAQDESKRHSLLDAMALLSKSDHPKANRAEQLLVHFAKIS' A
#
# COMPACT_ATOMS: atom_id res chain seq x y z
N MET A 1 -25.63 4.67 -4.92
CA MET A 1 -24.39 4.04 -4.39
C MET A 1 -24.66 2.57 -4.15
N LEU A 2 -23.64 1.71 -4.29
CA LEU A 2 -23.73 0.32 -3.86
C LEU A 2 -23.94 0.26 -2.33
N SER A 3 -24.63 -0.78 -1.86
CA SER A 3 -24.70 -1.06 -0.42
C SER A 3 -23.31 -1.48 0.09
N PRO A 4 -23.02 -1.39 1.40
CA PRO A 4 -21.72 -1.80 1.95
C PRO A 4 -21.31 -3.22 1.53
N GLN A 5 -22.24 -4.17 1.58
CA GLN A 5 -21.98 -5.55 1.13
C GLN A 5 -21.65 -5.63 -0.36
N LYS A 6 -22.44 -4.98 -1.23
CA LYS A 6 -22.18 -4.97 -2.67
C LYS A 6 -20.84 -4.32 -3.02
N THR A 7 -20.40 -3.31 -2.27
CA THR A 7 -19.08 -2.71 -2.43
C THR A 7 -17.97 -3.73 -2.16
N LEU A 8 -18.08 -4.49 -1.07
CA LEU A 8 -17.12 -5.56 -0.78
C LEU A 8 -17.12 -6.62 -1.88
N ASP A 9 -18.29 -7.16 -2.22
CA ASP A 9 -18.40 -8.24 -3.21
C ASP A 9 -17.85 -7.84 -4.59
N THR A 10 -18.02 -6.56 -4.96
CA THR A 10 -17.59 -6.03 -6.26
C THR A 10 -16.08 -5.81 -6.33
N TYR A 11 -15.47 -5.24 -5.28
CA TYR A 11 -14.08 -4.75 -5.34
C TYR A 11 -13.07 -5.57 -4.54
N TYR A 12 -13.52 -6.52 -3.71
CA TYR A 12 -12.63 -7.26 -2.81
C TYR A 12 -11.55 -8.05 -3.54
N LEU A 13 -11.88 -8.70 -4.66
CA LEU A 13 -10.90 -9.51 -5.40
C LEU A 13 -9.77 -8.66 -6.00
N GLU A 14 -10.10 -7.47 -6.51
CA GLU A 14 -9.13 -6.53 -7.05
C GLU A 14 -8.23 -5.99 -5.94
N ALA A 15 -8.83 -5.48 -4.85
CA ALA A 15 -8.08 -4.98 -3.70
C ALA A 15 -7.15 -6.06 -3.09
N ARG A 16 -7.62 -7.30 -3.01
CA ARG A 16 -6.80 -8.43 -2.56
C ARG A 16 -5.62 -8.68 -3.49
N ARG A 17 -5.82 -8.64 -4.81
CA ARG A 17 -4.74 -8.81 -5.79
C ARG A 17 -3.72 -7.70 -5.65
N ASP A 18 -4.15 -6.45 -5.53
CA ASP A 18 -3.23 -5.31 -5.39
C ASP A 18 -2.37 -5.41 -4.11
N LEU A 19 -2.96 -5.86 -2.99
CA LEU A 19 -2.19 -6.11 -1.75
C LEU A 19 -1.15 -7.24 -1.92
N LEU A 20 -1.47 -8.30 -2.68
CA LEU A 20 -0.52 -9.36 -2.99
C LEU A 20 0.64 -8.86 -3.85
N GLU A 21 0.38 -7.97 -4.82
CA GLU A 21 1.43 -7.37 -5.63
C GLU A 21 2.37 -6.50 -4.79
N VAL A 22 1.83 -5.73 -3.82
CA VAL A 22 2.65 -4.96 -2.87
C VAL A 22 3.52 -5.87 -2.03
N ALA A 23 2.95 -6.96 -1.47
CA ALA A 23 3.71 -7.93 -0.69
C ALA A 23 4.83 -8.57 -1.52
N ALA A 24 4.52 -9.02 -2.74
CA ALA A 24 5.51 -9.62 -3.64
C ALA A 24 6.61 -8.62 -4.06
N MET A 25 6.32 -7.32 -4.12
CA MET A 25 7.36 -6.31 -4.34
C MET A 25 8.30 -6.20 -3.13
N LEU A 26 7.76 -6.18 -1.92
CA LEU A 26 8.55 -6.14 -0.68
C LEU A 26 9.41 -7.40 -0.52
N ASP A 27 8.87 -8.59 -0.80
CA ASP A 27 9.62 -9.85 -0.77
C ASP A 27 10.83 -9.80 -1.72
N ARG A 28 10.63 -9.34 -2.96
CA ARG A 28 11.72 -9.19 -3.94
C ARG A 28 12.78 -8.19 -3.50
N TYR A 29 12.39 -7.13 -2.80
CA TYR A 29 13.35 -6.19 -2.23
C TYR A 29 14.17 -6.86 -1.13
N ASP A 30 13.52 -7.54 -0.19
CA ASP A 30 14.20 -8.22 0.91
C ASP A 30 15.14 -9.31 0.39
N GLU A 31 14.74 -10.09 -0.63
CA GLU A 31 15.60 -11.04 -1.34
C GLU A 31 16.83 -10.37 -1.97
N ALA A 32 16.67 -9.20 -2.60
CA ALA A 32 17.79 -8.45 -3.17
C ALA A 32 18.76 -7.97 -2.08
N VAL A 33 18.25 -7.48 -0.95
CA VAL A 33 19.07 -7.08 0.20
C VAL A 33 19.83 -8.28 0.78
N MET A 34 19.18 -9.44 0.89
CA MET A 34 19.83 -10.67 1.35
C MET A 34 20.96 -11.12 0.42
N ARG A 35 20.76 -10.99 -0.91
CA ARG A 35 21.75 -11.35 -1.92
C ARG A 35 22.94 -10.39 -1.95
N ASP A 36 22.66 -9.09 -1.92
CA ASP A 36 23.67 -8.05 -2.14
C ASP A 36 24.35 -7.62 -0.82
N GLY A 37 23.80 -8.04 0.34
CA GLY A 37 24.34 -7.77 1.67
C GLY A 37 24.20 -6.32 2.13
N ALA A 38 23.51 -5.49 1.35
CA ALA A 38 23.31 -4.07 1.61
C ALA A 38 21.90 -3.63 1.21
N LYS A 39 21.36 -2.66 1.93
CA LYS A 39 20.10 -2.00 1.58
C LYS A 39 20.29 -1.03 0.41
N ALA A 40 19.19 -0.63 -0.21
CA ALA A 40 19.23 0.46 -1.18
C ALA A 40 19.77 1.75 -0.54
N GLN A 41 20.51 2.53 -1.33
CA GLN A 41 21.01 3.85 -0.90
C GLN A 41 19.87 4.82 -0.59
N ASP A 42 18.74 4.66 -1.27
CA ASP A 42 17.50 5.39 -1.00
C ASP A 42 16.34 4.40 -0.81
N GLU A 43 15.79 4.35 0.41
CA GLU A 43 14.62 3.54 0.78
C GLU A 43 13.32 4.37 0.82
N SER A 44 13.32 5.61 0.35
CA SER A 44 12.17 6.54 0.40
C SER A 44 10.87 5.92 -0.13
N LYS A 45 10.95 5.24 -1.28
CA LYS A 45 9.79 4.57 -1.92
C LYS A 45 9.28 3.38 -1.10
N ARG A 46 10.19 2.59 -0.51
CA ARG A 46 9.82 1.47 0.36
C ARG A 46 9.13 1.99 1.63
N HIS A 47 9.71 2.97 2.29
CA HIS A 47 9.11 3.59 3.48
C HIS A 47 7.75 4.21 3.16
N SER A 48 7.63 4.94 2.04
CA SER A 48 6.37 5.52 1.62
C SER A 48 5.26 4.49 1.42
N LEU A 49 5.56 3.33 0.84
CA LEU A 49 4.58 2.25 0.69
C LEU A 49 4.15 1.66 2.03
N LEU A 50 5.09 1.47 2.97
CA LEU A 50 4.77 0.97 4.30
C LEU A 50 3.90 1.98 5.08
N ASP A 51 4.18 3.28 4.97
CA ASP A 51 3.37 4.33 5.57
C ASP A 51 1.97 4.40 4.96
N ALA A 52 1.84 4.20 3.64
CA ALA A 52 0.56 4.12 2.96
C ALA A 52 -0.29 2.93 3.48
N MET A 53 0.33 1.76 3.69
CA MET A 53 -0.34 0.61 4.29
C MET A 53 -0.78 0.88 5.73
N ALA A 54 0.08 1.55 6.52
CA ALA A 54 -0.27 1.94 7.88
C ALA A 54 -1.48 2.88 7.91
N LEU A 55 -1.57 3.83 6.97
CA LEU A 55 -2.73 4.70 6.81
C LEU A 55 -4.00 3.91 6.48
N LEU A 56 -3.92 2.95 5.56
CA LEU A 56 -5.05 2.10 5.17
C LEU A 56 -5.53 1.16 6.27
N SER A 57 -4.63 0.70 7.14
CA SER A 57 -4.93 -0.26 8.22
C SER A 57 -5.88 0.27 9.31
N LYS A 58 -6.10 1.59 9.37
CA LYS A 58 -6.99 2.22 10.35
C LYS A 58 -8.45 1.85 10.06
N SER A 59 -9.08 1.14 11.00
CA SER A 59 -10.44 0.59 10.88
C SER A 59 -11.49 1.69 10.69
N ASP A 60 -11.50 2.68 11.58
CA ASP A 60 -12.44 3.79 11.53
C ASP A 60 -11.82 5.00 10.81
N HIS A 61 -12.55 5.51 9.83
CA HIS A 61 -12.20 6.76 9.17
C HIS A 61 -13.41 7.68 9.15
N PRO A 62 -13.32 8.88 9.74
CA PRO A 62 -14.45 9.81 9.82
C PRO A 62 -14.93 10.31 8.46
N LYS A 63 -14.12 10.12 7.41
CA LYS A 63 -14.41 10.49 6.02
C LYS A 63 -13.93 9.39 5.07
N ALA A 64 -14.70 9.15 4.01
CA ALA A 64 -14.37 8.20 2.93
C ALA A 64 -13.37 8.81 1.92
N ASN A 65 -12.19 9.22 2.39
CA ASN A 65 -11.18 9.91 1.57
C ASN A 65 -9.77 9.28 1.65
N ARG A 66 -9.69 7.96 1.86
CA ARG A 66 -8.41 7.24 1.93
C ARG A 66 -7.59 7.39 0.64
N ALA A 67 -8.23 7.32 -0.53
CA ALA A 67 -7.56 7.50 -1.81
C ALA A 67 -6.92 8.89 -1.96
N GLU A 68 -7.64 9.95 -1.57
CA GLU A 68 -7.10 11.33 -1.55
C GLU A 68 -5.89 11.44 -0.63
N GLN A 69 -5.97 10.87 0.57
CA GLN A 69 -4.84 10.88 1.50
C GLN A 69 -3.62 10.14 0.96
N LEU A 70 -3.82 9.01 0.26
CA LEU A 70 -2.73 8.31 -0.40
C LEU A 70 -2.11 9.14 -1.54
N LEU A 71 -2.92 9.82 -2.34
CA LEU A 71 -2.40 10.72 -3.39
C LEU A 71 -1.54 11.83 -2.79
N VAL A 72 -2.00 12.46 -1.72
CA VAL A 72 -1.23 13.50 -0.99
C VAL A 72 0.04 12.92 -0.37
N HIS A 73 -0.02 11.70 0.14
CA HIS A 73 1.15 11.01 0.70
C HIS A 73 2.19 10.73 -0.38
N PHE A 74 1.78 10.12 -1.50
CA PHE A 74 2.69 9.78 -2.59
C PHE A 74 3.25 11.01 -3.30
N ALA A 75 2.53 12.13 -3.35
CA ALA A 75 3.03 13.39 -3.90
C ALA A 75 4.24 13.98 -3.14
N LYS A 76 4.54 13.50 -1.92
CA LYS A 76 5.69 13.94 -1.12
C LYS A 76 6.99 13.23 -1.52
N ILE A 77 6.91 12.15 -2.28
CA ILE A 77 8.06 11.34 -2.70
C ILE A 77 8.40 11.73 -4.14
N SER A 78 9.66 12.10 -4.39
CA SER A 78 10.19 12.48 -5.71
C SER A 78 10.85 11.31 -6.43
#